data_AF-A0A4R2KUJ7-F1
#
_entry.id   AF-A0A4R2KUJ7-F1
#
_cell.length_a   1.000
_cell.length_b   1.000
_cell.length_c   1.000
_cell.angle_alpha   90.00
_cell.angle_beta   90.00
_cell.angle_gamma   90.00
#
_symmetry.space_group_name_H-M   'P 1'
#
loop_
_entity.id
_entity.type
_entity.pdbx_description
1 polymer ?
#
loop_
_entity_poly.entity_id
_entity_poly.type
_entity_poly.pdbx_seq_one_letter_code
_entity_poly.pdbx_strand_id
1 'polypeptide(L)' 'MKNIIITIIITIIVGIIALLYAFGILFAMLETNGPFLLMGIVCIALLGIIFALIYNMVKRVKEIREEDKDDLSKY' A
#
# COMPACT_ATOMS: atom_id res chain seq x y z
N MET A 1 13.09 -15.28 -5.11
CA MET A 1 11.64 -15.45 -5.48
C MET A 1 10.64 -15.47 -4.31
N LYS A 2 10.79 -16.35 -3.30
CA LYS A 2 9.86 -16.45 -2.14
C LYS A 2 9.64 -15.10 -1.40
N ASN A 3 10.71 -14.33 -1.22
CA ASN A 3 10.66 -13.04 -0.53
C ASN A 3 9.84 -11.99 -1.32
N ILE A 4 9.89 -12.02 -2.66
CA ILE A 4 9.10 -11.14 -3.53
C ILE A 4 7.60 -11.41 -3.35
N ILE A 5 7.20 -12.68 -3.34
CA ILE A 5 5.81 -13.09 -3.14
C ILE A 5 5.30 -12.62 -1.77
N ILE A 6 6.11 -12.80 -0.72
CA ILE A 6 5.78 -12.33 0.63
C ILE A 6 5.59 -10.80 0.64
N THR A 7 6.49 -10.04 0.02
CA THR A 7 6.37 -8.57 -0.08
C THR A 7 5.07 -8.15 -0.78
N ILE A 8 4.70 -8.81 -1.88
CA ILE A 8 3.46 -8.51 -2.60
C ILE A 8 2.23 -8.82 -1.74
N ILE A 9 2.20 -9.99 -1.08
CA ILE A 9 1.09 -10.40 -0.21
C ILE A 9 0.89 -9.39 0.93
N ILE A 10 1.97 -8.99 1.61
CA ILE A 10 1.90 -7.99 2.69
C ILE A 10 1.36 -6.67 2.15
N THR A 11 1.85 -6.23 0.98
CA THR A 11 1.38 -4.97 0.37
C THR A 11 -0.12 -5.02 0.06
N ILE A 12 -0.61 -6.15 -0.45
CA ILE A 12 -2.05 -6.35 -0.73
C ILE A 12 -2.86 -6.32 0.58
N ILE A 13 -2.44 -7.05 1.61
CA ILE A 13 -3.14 -7.10 2.90
C ILE A 13 -3.22 -5.69 3.51
N VAL A 14 -2.11 -4.97 3.56
CA VAL A 14 -2.07 -3.60 4.09
C VAL A 14 -2.92 -2.66 3.23
N GLY A 15 -2.90 -2.81 1.91
CA GLY A 15 -3.75 -2.06 0.99
C GLY A 15 -5.24 -2.30 1.24
N ILE A 16 -5.66 -3.54 1.43
CA ILE A 16 -7.04 -3.89 1.77
C ILE A 16 -7.45 -3.27 3.11
N ILE A 17 -6.59 -3.34 4.13
CA ILE A 17 -6.85 -2.72 5.43
C ILE A 17 -7.04 -1.21 5.28
N ALA A 18 -6.18 -0.53 4.52
CA ALA A 18 -6.28 0.90 4.27
C ALA A 18 -7.58 1.27 3.55
N LEU A 19 -7.99 0.47 2.55
CA LEU A 19 -9.25 0.65 1.83
C LEU A 19 -10.47 0.46 2.74
N LEU A 20 -10.49 -0.57 3.57
CA LEU A 20 -11.57 -0.81 4.53
C LEU A 20 -11.69 0.33 5.54
N TYR A 21 -10.56 0.84 6.04
CA TYR A 21 -10.54 1.97 6.97
C TYR A 21 -11.08 3.24 6.32
N ALA A 22 -10.59 3.59 5.12
CA ALA A 22 -11.07 4.77 4.41
C ALA A 22 -12.54 4.64 4.03
N PHE A 23 -13.00 3.45 3.64
CA PHE A 23 -14.41 3.18 3.39
C PHE A 23 -15.26 3.42 4.64
N GLY A 24 -14.85 2.90 5.80
CA GLY A 24 -15.57 3.12 7.06
C GLY A 24 -15.66 4.60 7.45
N ILE A 25 -14.57 5.35 7.29
CA ILE A 25 -14.55 6.79 7.54
C ILE A 25 -15.50 7.53 6.58
N LEU A 26 -15.37 7.28 5.27
CA LEU A 26 -16.19 7.95 4.26
C LEU A 26 -17.68 7.61 4.41
N PHE A 27 -18.01 6.34 4.71
CA PHE A 27 -19.37 5.91 4.96
C PHE A 27 -19.98 6.63 6.17
N ALA A 28 -19.27 6.68 7.30
CA ALA A 28 -19.72 7.40 8.49
C ALA A 28 -19.91 8.91 8.23
N MET A 29 -19.02 9.51 7.44
CA MET A 29 -19.14 10.91 7.05
C MET A 29 -20.34 11.15 6.13
N LEU A 30 -20.66 10.22 5.23
CA LEU A 30 -21.81 10.34 4.33
C LEU A 30 -23.14 10.28 5.12
N GLU A 31 -23.26 9.31 6.03
CA GLU A 31 -24.45 9.14 6.87
C GLU A 31 -24.70 10.33 7.82
N THR A 32 -23.64 11.01 8.25
CA THR A 32 -23.72 12.13 9.20
C THR A 32 -23.75 13.51 8.54
N ASN A 33 -23.86 13.59 7.20
CA ASN A 33 -23.72 14.83 6.43
C ASN A 33 -22.41 15.60 6.75
N GLY A 34 -21.33 14.85 6.90
CA GLY A 34 -20.00 15.38 7.16
C GLY A 34 -19.53 16.35 6.06
N PRO A 35 -18.65 17.29 6.39
CA PRO A 35 -18.24 18.34 5.46
C PRO A 35 -17.47 17.75 4.26
N PHE A 36 -17.92 18.12 3.06
CA PHE A 36 -17.36 17.64 1.79
C PHE A 36 -15.84 17.88 1.65
N LEU A 37 -15.35 19.00 2.20
CA LEU A 37 -13.91 19.29 2.21
C LEU A 37 -13.11 18.24 2.98
N LEU A 38 -13.60 17.76 4.13
CA LEU A 38 -12.91 16.71 4.89
C LEU A 38 -12.95 15.37 4.15
N MET A 39 -14.05 15.04 3.46
CA MET A 39 -14.11 13.84 2.62
C MET A 39 -13.05 13.87 1.52
N GLY A 40 -12.88 15.03 0.87
CA GLY A 40 -11.82 15.25 -0.12
C GLY A 40 -10.41 15.02 0.45
N ILE A 41 -10.15 15.51 1.67
CA ILE A 41 -8.87 15.29 2.36
C ILE A 41 -8.64 13.80 2.63
N VAL A 42 -9.65 13.07 3.09
CA VAL A 42 -9.55 11.61 3.33
C VAL A 42 -9.23 10.87 2.03
N CYS A 43 -9.87 11.22 0.91
CA CYS A 43 -9.58 10.64 -0.40
C CYS A 43 -8.14 10.92 -0.85
N ILE A 44 -7.64 12.15 -0.69
CA ILE A 44 -6.26 12.52 -1.03
C ILE A 44 -5.27 11.75 -0.14
N ALA A 45 -5.55 11.64 1.15
CA ALA A 45 -4.71 10.89 2.08
C ALA A 45 -4.64 9.41 1.70
N LEU A 46 -5.78 8.80 1.34
CA LEU A 46 -5.83 7.41 0.88
C LEU A 46 -4.99 7.22 -0.40
N LEU A 47 -5.12 8.12 -1.39
CA LEU A 47 -4.30 8.06 -2.61
C LEU A 47 -2.80 8.13 -2.29
N GLY A 48 -2.41 8.99 -1.35
CA GLY A 48 -1.03 9.09 -0.87
C GLY A 48 -0.53 7.79 -0.24
N ILE A 49 -1.36 7.15 0.60
CA ILE A 49 -1.04 5.86 1.23
C ILE A 49 -0.87 4.75 0.17
N ILE A 50 -1.80 4.66 -0.78
CA ILE A 50 -1.74 3.65 -1.85
C ILE A 50 -0.49 3.86 -2.71
N PHE A 51 -0.18 5.10 -3.06
CA PHE A 51 1.03 5.43 -3.81
C PHE A 51 2.30 5.03 -3.04
N ALA A 52 2.38 5.37 -1.75
CA ALA A 52 3.52 5.01 -0.90
C ALA A 52 3.69 3.49 -0.76
N LEU A 53 2.59 2.73 -0.63
CA LEU A 53 2.62 1.27 -0.57
C LEU A 53 3.17 0.66 -1.86
N ILE A 54 2.67 1.11 -3.02
CA ILE A 54 3.14 0.61 -4.32
C ILE A 54 4.61 0.97 -4.53
N TYR A 55 5.00 2.21 -4.24
CA TYR A 55 6.39 2.66 -4.38
C TYR A 55 7.35 1.81 -3.54
N ASN A 56 7.01 1.58 -2.26
CA ASN A 56 7.83 0.77 -1.37
C ASN A 56 7.89 -0.69 -1.82
N MET A 57 6.77 -1.27 -2.27
CA MET A 57 6.74 -2.62 -2.82
C MET A 57 7.67 -2.73 -4.04
N VAL A 58 7.57 -1.81 -5.01
CA VAL A 58 8.41 -1.81 -6.20
C VAL A 58 9.88 -1.68 -5.85
N LYS A 59 10.23 -0.75 -4.94
CA LYS A 59 11.60 -0.57 -4.47
C LYS A 59 12.14 -1.84 -3.82
N ARG A 60 11.37 -2.46 -2.91
CA ARG A 60 11.78 -3.67 -2.21
C ARG A 60 11.93 -4.88 -3.14
N VAL A 61 11.03 -5.01 -4.12
CA VAL A 61 11.15 -6.06 -5.14
C VAL A 61 12.40 -5.89 -6.01
N LYS A 62 12.81 -4.64 -6.31
CA LYS A 62 14.07 -4.37 -7.01
C LYS A 62 15.27 -4.76 -6.15
N GLU A 63 15.30 -4.36 -4.88
CA GLU A 63 16.37 -4.72 -3.93
C GLU A 63 16.55 -6.24 -3.85
N ILE A 64 15.46 -7.00 -3.65
CA ILE A 64 15.52 -8.48 -3.58
C ILE A 64 16.05 -9.09 -4.89
N ARG A 65 15.71 -8.50 -6.05
CA ARG A 65 16.19 -8.98 -7.35
C ARG A 65 17.67 -8.67 -7.59
N GLU A 66 18.19 -7.60 -7.01
CA GLU A 66 19.62 -7.24 -7.07
C GLU A 66 20.42 -8.16 -6.14
N GLU A 67 19.94 -8.41 -4.92
CA GLU A 67 20.54 -9.39 -3.99
C GLU A 67 20.57 -10.81 -4.59
N ASP A 68 19.49 -11.28 -5.22
CA ASP A 68 19.45 -12.60 -5.90
C ASP A 68 20.44 -12.69 -7.10
N LYS A 69 20.91 -11.55 -7.64
CA LYS A 69 21.85 -11.50 -8.78
C LYS A 69 23.32 -11.42 -8.35
N ASP A 70 23.61 -10.71 -7.25
CA ASP A 70 24.96 -10.52 -6.72
C ASP A 70 25.40 -11.62 -5.74
N ASP A 71 24.58 -12.67 -5.61
CA ASP A 71 24.87 -13.82 -4.76
C ASP A 71 26.04 -14.65 -5.33
N LEU A 72 27.26 -14.30 -4.88
CA LEU A 72 28.52 -14.99 -5.16
C LEU A 72 28.53 -16.46 -4.68
N SER A 73 27.56 -16.93 -3.90
CA SER A 73 27.43 -18.36 -3.53
C SER A 73 27.08 -19.28 -4.71
N LYS A 74 26.77 -18.70 -5.88
CA LYS A 74 26.57 -19.43 -7.14
C LYS A 74 27.85 -19.76 -7.91
N TYR A 75 29.01 -19.28 -7.47
CA TYR A 75 30.33 -19.60 -8.02
C TYR A 75 31.18 -20.35 -7.00
#